data_AF-A0A6M0BTN4-F1
#
_entry.id   AF-A0A6M0BTN4-F1
#
_cell.length_a   1.000
_cell.length_b   1.000
_cell.length_c   1.000
_cell.angle_alpha   90.00
_cell.angle_beta   90.00
_cell.angle_gamma   90.00
#
_symmetry.space_group_name_H-M   'P 1'
#
loop_
_entity.id
_entity.type
_entity.pdbx_description
1 polymer ?
#
loop_
_entity_poly.entity_id
_entity_poly.type
_entity_poly.pdbx_seq_one_letter_code
_entity_poly.pdbx_strand_id
1 'polypeptide(L)'
;EANVNFPFLDPHPKTNQVLRTNARFTETFDQIGLFNWDQRLPTYKENSSMGENPRGPDYGVFNFVELFSDALYNRGVSELSLSEKKAFFRRFEHEVSDHLPLWLRLPLPD
;
A
#
# COMPACT_ATOMS: atom_id res chain seq x y z
N GLU A 1 4.30 27.03 -9.55
CA GLU A 1 3.49 26.68 -8.36
C GLU A 1 3.99 25.37 -7.78
N ALA A 2 3.70 25.06 -6.52
CA ALA A 2 4.06 23.75 -5.95
C ALA A 2 3.11 22.68 -6.50
N ASN A 3 3.66 21.55 -6.94
CA ASN A 3 2.89 20.35 -7.23
C ASN A 3 2.52 19.66 -5.91
N VAL A 4 1.26 19.23 -5.82
CA VAL A 4 0.73 18.43 -4.72
C VAL A 4 0.21 17.11 -5.28
N ASN A 5 0.72 15.98 -4.78
CA ASN A 5 0.32 14.65 -5.24
C ASN A 5 0.04 13.71 -4.05
N PHE A 6 -1.09 13.01 -4.10
CA PHE A 6 -1.50 11.97 -3.15
C PHE A 6 -1.76 10.65 -3.88
N PRO A 7 -0.72 9.85 -4.20
CA PRO A 7 -0.86 8.67 -5.06
C PRO A 7 -1.76 7.56 -4.47
N PHE A 8 -1.93 7.50 -3.15
CA PHE A 8 -2.73 6.46 -2.48
C PHE A 8 -4.25 6.69 -2.53
N LEU A 9 -4.72 7.83 -3.05
CA LEU A 9 -6.15 8.12 -3.19
C LEU A 9 -6.76 7.52 -4.47
N ASP A 10 -5.93 7.24 -5.46
CA ASP A 10 -6.34 6.66 -6.74
C ASP A 10 -6.17 5.13 -6.75
N PRO A 11 -6.95 4.40 -7.58
CA PRO A 11 -6.67 2.98 -7.83
C PRO A 11 -5.25 2.78 -8.36
N HIS A 12 -4.50 1.87 -7.75
CA HIS A 12 -3.12 1.61 -8.14
C HIS A 12 -3.07 1.00 -9.56
N PRO A 13 -2.23 1.49 -10.50
CA PRO A 13 -2.26 1.10 -11.92
C PRO A 13 -2.15 -0.41 -12.17
N LYS A 14 -1.30 -1.09 -11.40
CA LYS A 14 -1.06 -2.53 -11.55
C LYS A 14 -2.21 -3.42 -11.04
N THR A 15 -2.90 -3.00 -9.97
CA THR A 15 -3.94 -3.82 -9.31
C THR A 15 -5.35 -3.35 -9.63
N ASN A 16 -5.49 -2.14 -10.20
CA ASN A 16 -6.75 -1.46 -10.45
C ASN A 16 -7.65 -1.38 -9.20
N GLN A 17 -7.03 -1.26 -8.02
CA GLN A 17 -7.70 -1.20 -6.73
C GLN A 17 -7.11 -0.09 -5.87
N VAL A 18 -7.96 0.57 -5.10
CA VAL A 18 -7.50 1.47 -4.04
C VAL A 18 -6.80 0.64 -2.98
N LEU A 19 -5.55 0.99 -2.66
CA LEU A 19 -4.79 0.28 -1.64
C LEU A 19 -5.40 0.56 -0.26
N ARG A 20 -5.76 -0.53 0.42
CA ARG A 20 -6.19 -0.49 1.82
C ARG A 20 -4.97 -0.61 2.70
N THR A 21 -4.91 0.22 3.74
CA THR A 21 -3.72 0.34 4.59
C THR A 21 -3.98 -0.19 5.99
N ASN A 22 -5.17 -0.69 6.31
CA ASN A 22 -5.42 -1.37 7.56
C ASN A 22 -5.24 -2.90 7.40
N ALA A 23 -4.92 -3.57 8.50
CA ALA A 23 -4.68 -5.01 8.50
C ALA A 23 -5.92 -5.82 8.04
N ARG A 24 -7.13 -5.29 8.22
CA ARG A 24 -8.38 -5.95 7.80
C ARG A 24 -8.77 -5.71 6.34
N PHE A 25 -8.02 -4.86 5.62
CA PHE A 25 -8.30 -4.45 4.23
C PHE A 25 -9.68 -3.83 4.00
N THR A 26 -10.22 -3.14 5.01
CA THR A 26 -11.52 -2.47 4.95
C THR A 26 -11.40 -0.96 4.84
N GLU A 27 -10.26 -0.41 5.26
CA GLU A 27 -10.08 1.02 5.48
C GLU A 27 -8.75 1.50 4.91
N THR A 28 -8.69 2.80 4.66
CA THR A 28 -7.48 3.51 4.25
C THR A 28 -7.25 4.59 5.29
N PHE A 29 -6.21 4.44 6.11
CA PHE A 29 -5.86 5.39 7.17
C PHE A 29 -4.63 6.22 6.79
N ASP A 30 -3.61 5.57 6.21
CA ASP A 30 -2.34 6.20 5.91
C ASP A 30 -2.31 6.72 4.47
N GLN A 31 -1.59 7.82 4.28
CA GLN A 31 -1.42 8.47 2.99
C GLN A 31 0.02 8.97 2.85
N ILE A 32 0.51 9.01 1.61
CA ILE A 32 1.73 9.73 1.28
C ILE A 32 1.34 10.97 0.48
N GLY A 33 1.76 12.15 0.97
CA GLY A 33 1.60 13.42 0.26
C GLY A 33 2.95 13.95 -0.21
N LEU A 34 3.06 14.25 -1.50
CA LEU A 34 4.24 14.85 -2.11
C LEU A 34 3.96 16.33 -2.39
N PHE A 35 4.71 17.20 -1.73
CA PHE A 35 4.69 18.65 -1.94
C PHE A 35 6.05 19.05 -2.51
N ASN A 36 6.10 19.45 -3.78
CA ASN A 36 7.37 19.73 -4.43
C ASN A 36 7.29 20.82 -5.50
N TRP A 37 8.43 21.45 -5.80
CA TRP A 37 8.59 22.33 -6.96
C TRP A 37 9.40 21.65 -8.09
N ASP A 38 10.02 20.50 -7.80
CA ASP A 38 10.90 19.78 -8.70
C ASP A 38 10.09 19.02 -9.75
N GLN A 39 10.22 19.43 -11.01
CA GLN A 39 9.49 18.83 -12.13
C GLN A 39 9.93 17.39 -12.45
N ARG A 40 11.01 16.90 -11.83
CA ARG A 40 11.45 15.50 -11.96
C ARG A 40 10.64 14.54 -11.07
N LEU A 41 9.92 15.05 -10.07
CA LEU A 41 9.10 14.23 -9.18
C LEU A 41 7.69 14.04 -9.75
N PRO A 42 7.06 12.89 -9.50
CA PRO A 42 5.74 12.57 -10.06
C PRO A 42 4.67 13.53 -9.54
N THR A 43 3.84 14.00 -10.47
CA THR A 43 2.64 14.78 -10.22
C THR A 43 1.39 13.90 -10.22
N TYR A 44 0.25 14.44 -9.79
CA TYR A 44 -1.02 13.70 -9.79
C TYR A 44 -1.42 13.18 -11.18
N LYS A 45 -0.94 13.81 -12.26
CA LYS A 45 -1.21 13.40 -13.64
C LYS A 45 -0.51 12.11 -14.02
N GLU A 46 0.54 11.74 -13.29
CA GLU A 46 1.36 10.57 -13.56
C GLU A 46 0.96 9.36 -12.71
N ASN A 47 0.04 9.53 -11.73
CA ASN A 47 -0.43 8.47 -10.84
C ASN A 47 -0.92 7.24 -11.61
N SER A 48 -1.60 7.43 -12.74
CA SER A 48 -2.12 6.33 -13.57
C SER A 48 -1.03 5.49 -14.24
N SER A 49 0.22 5.94 -14.24
CA SER A 49 1.38 5.26 -14.85
C SER A 49 2.46 4.84 -13.84
N MET A 50 2.31 5.21 -12.56
CA MET A 50 3.25 4.81 -11.52
C MET A 50 3.23 3.28 -11.34
N GLY A 51 4.41 2.68 -11.18
CA GLY A 51 4.55 1.23 -11.02
C GLY A 51 4.34 0.37 -12.27
N GLU A 52 4.07 0.97 -13.44
CA GLU A 52 4.01 0.24 -14.72
C GLU A 52 5.39 -0.22 -15.20
N ASN A 53 6.44 0.51 -14.81
CA ASN A 53 7.81 0.25 -15.25
C ASN A 53 8.66 -0.37 -14.13
N PRO A 54 9.63 -1.27 -14.47
CA PRO A 54 10.54 -1.85 -13.48
C PRO A 54 11.38 -0.81 -12.72
N ARG A 55 11.59 0.38 -13.30
CA ARG A 55 12.27 1.54 -12.70
C ARG A 55 11.38 2.77 -12.83
N GLY A 56 11.54 3.71 -11.91
CA GLY A 56 10.76 4.95 -11.87
C GLY A 56 9.83 5.04 -10.67
N PRO A 57 8.94 6.05 -10.64
CA PRO A 57 8.03 6.26 -9.52
C PRO A 57 7.09 5.06 -9.34
N ASP A 58 6.96 4.62 -8.10
CA ASP A 58 6.10 3.50 -7.73
C ASP A 58 5.75 3.60 -6.25
N TYR A 59 4.63 3.03 -5.83
CA TYR A 59 4.18 3.08 -4.46
C TYR A 59 3.39 1.82 -4.10
N GLY A 60 3.33 1.49 -2.83
CA GLY A 60 2.55 0.34 -2.41
C GLY A 60 2.47 0.18 -0.91
N VAL A 61 1.79 -0.90 -0.54
CA VAL A 61 1.70 -1.37 0.85
C VAL A 61 2.56 -2.62 1.00
N PHE A 62 3.28 -2.72 2.11
CA PHE A 62 3.84 -4.00 2.52
C PHE A 62 2.76 -4.81 3.23
N ASN A 63 2.20 -5.79 2.52
CA ASN A 63 1.13 -6.62 3.03
C ASN A 63 1.67 -7.74 3.95
N PHE A 64 2.11 -7.38 5.16
CA PHE A 64 2.55 -8.37 6.15
C PHE A 64 1.42 -9.33 6.57
N VAL A 65 0.16 -8.96 6.37
CA VAL A 65 -1.00 -9.77 6.79
C VAL A 65 -1.06 -11.03 5.92
N GLU A 66 -0.94 -10.90 4.61
CA GLU A 66 -0.85 -12.08 3.72
C GLU A 66 0.41 -12.90 4.04
N LEU A 67 1.55 -12.23 4.27
CA LEU A 67 2.79 -12.91 4.66
C LEU A 67 2.63 -13.74 5.94
N PHE A 68 1.96 -13.20 6.96
CA PHE A 68 1.74 -13.92 8.22
C PHE A 68 0.69 -15.02 8.08
N SER A 69 -0.33 -14.83 7.24
CA SER A 69 -1.30 -15.88 6.95
C SER A 69 -0.61 -17.07 6.30
N ASP A 70 0.23 -16.82 5.30
CA ASP A 70 1.03 -17.85 4.64
C ASP A 70 2.00 -18.53 5.62
N ALA A 71 2.73 -17.76 6.43
CA ALA A 71 3.69 -18.33 7.38
C ALA A 71 3.03 -19.16 8.50
N LEU A 72 1.83 -18.79 8.97
CA LEU A 72 1.17 -19.46 10.10
C LEU A 72 0.21 -20.58 9.67
N TYR A 73 -0.38 -20.46 8.48
CA TYR A 73 -1.44 -21.37 8.01
C TYR A 73 -1.15 -22.00 6.65
N ASN A 74 -0.06 -21.60 5.98
CA ASN A 74 0.32 -22.05 4.63
C ASN A 74 -0.78 -21.82 3.59
N ARG A 75 -1.51 -20.70 3.72
CA ARG A 75 -2.59 -20.24 2.84
C ARG A 75 -2.86 -18.75 3.01
N GLY A 76 -3.45 -18.15 1.98
CA GLY A 76 -3.81 -16.74 2.00
C GLY A 76 -4.95 -16.42 2.96
N VAL A 77 -5.10 -15.15 3.30
CA VAL A 77 -6.14 -14.69 4.25
C VAL A 77 -7.54 -15.05 3.76
N SER A 78 -7.78 -14.97 2.45
CA SER A 78 -9.08 -15.27 1.84
C SER A 78 -9.56 -16.70 2.12
N GLU A 79 -8.62 -17.64 2.26
CA GLU A 79 -8.85 -19.08 2.48
C GLU A 79 -9.06 -19.45 3.95
N LEU A 80 -8.84 -18.52 4.89
CA LEU A 80 -9.14 -18.73 6.30
C LEU A 80 -10.65 -18.72 6.55
N SER A 81 -11.12 -19.63 7.41
CA SER A 81 -12.49 -19.63 7.92
C SER A 81 -12.76 -18.38 8.78
N LEU A 82 -14.03 -18.10 9.06
CA LEU A 82 -14.42 -16.93 9.89
C LEU A 82 -13.82 -16.97 11.30
N SER A 83 -13.76 -18.15 11.93
CA SER A 83 -13.16 -18.33 13.25
C SER A 83 -11.65 -18.09 13.21
N GLU A 84 -10.97 -18.59 12.17
CA GLU A 84 -9.54 -18.40 11.96
C GLU A 84 -9.21 -16.93 11.69
N LYS A 85 -9.94 -16.26 10.79
CA LYS A 85 -9.81 -14.81 10.56
C LYS A 85 -9.96 -14.02 11.86
N LYS A 86 -10.95 -14.36 12.69
CA LYS A 86 -11.17 -13.68 13.98
C LYS A 86 -10.01 -13.90 14.97
N ALA A 87 -9.42 -15.09 14.99
CA ALA A 87 -8.27 -15.38 15.85
C ALA A 87 -6.99 -14.72 15.32
N PHE A 88 -6.77 -14.79 14.01
CA PHE A 88 -5.65 -14.20 13.30
C PHE A 88 -5.63 -12.67 13.47
N PHE A 89 -6.75 -12.00 13.15
CA PHE A 89 -6.78 -10.55 13.19
C PHE A 89 -6.69 -9.94 14.60
N ARG A 90 -6.98 -10.72 15.64
CA ARG A 90 -6.84 -10.27 17.03
C ARG A 90 -5.39 -10.03 17.45
N ARG A 91 -4.41 -10.56 16.71
CA ARG A 91 -2.99 -10.40 17.02
C ARG A 91 -2.44 -9.04 16.56
N PHE A 92 -3.04 -8.40 15.56
CA PHE A 92 -2.47 -7.19 14.95
C PHE A 92 -2.52 -5.94 15.83
N GLU A 93 -3.65 -5.68 16.47
CA GLU A 93 -3.87 -4.45 17.26
C GLU A 93 -2.91 -4.32 18.46
N HIS A 94 -2.42 -5.44 18.99
CA HIS A 94 -1.61 -5.45 20.21
C HIS A 94 -0.19 -6.00 20.04
N GLU A 95 0.07 -6.85 19.04
CA GLU A 95 1.37 -7.53 18.91
C GLU A 95 2.22 -7.02 17.74
N VAL A 96 1.63 -6.33 16.75
CA VAL A 96 2.36 -5.89 15.54
C VAL A 96 1.98 -4.47 15.14
N SER A 97 0.86 -4.33 14.43
CA SER A 97 0.26 -3.08 13.98
C SER A 97 -1.06 -3.42 13.28
N ASP A 98 -2.06 -2.58 13.44
CA ASP A 98 -3.28 -2.58 12.64
C ASP A 98 -3.15 -1.78 11.33
N HIS A 99 -2.00 -1.16 11.08
CA HIS A 99 -1.65 -0.43 9.86
C HIS A 99 -0.57 -1.16 9.04
N LEU A 100 -0.70 -1.15 7.72
CA LEU A 100 0.26 -1.69 6.77
C LEU A 100 1.29 -0.60 6.42
N PRO A 101 2.60 -0.89 6.48
CA PRO A 101 3.62 0.06 6.08
C PRO A 101 3.46 0.46 4.62
N LEU A 102 3.52 1.77 4.37
CA LEU A 102 3.57 2.31 3.02
C LEU A 102 5.02 2.38 2.54
N TRP A 103 5.24 2.15 1.26
CA TRP A 103 6.50 2.47 0.61
C TRP A 103 6.25 3.32 -0.63
N LEU A 104 7.22 4.19 -0.92
CA LEU A 104 7.28 5.01 -2.11
C LEU A 104 8.69 4.93 -2.68
N ARG A 105 8.77 4.70 -3.98
CA ARG A 105 9.98 4.83 -4.76
C ARG A 105 9.85 6.08 -5.62
N LEU A 106 10.82 6.98 -5.51
CA LEU A 106 10.94 8.14 -6.39
C LEU A 106 11.94 7.84 -7.51
N PRO A 107 11.83 8.53 -8.67
CA PRO A 107 12.85 8.43 -9.71
C PRO A 107 14.21 8.83 -9.13
N LEU A 108 15.26 8.15 -9.60
CA LEU A 108 16.62 8.56 -9.28
C LEU A 108 16.91 9.92 -9.91
N PRO A 109 17.73 10.77 -9.28
CA PRO A 109 18.32 11.91 -9.96
C PRO A 109 19.11 11.42 -11.19
N ASP A 110 19.11 12.22 -12.26
CA ASP A 110 20.01 12.04 -13.39
C ASP A 110 21.49 12.14 -12.99
#